data_AF-A0A392SZA9-F1
#
_entry.id   AF-A0A392SZA9-F1
#
_cell.length_a   1.000
_cell.length_b   1.000
_cell.length_c   1.000
_cell.angle_alpha   90.00
_cell.angle_beta   90.00
_cell.angle_gamma   90.00
#
_symmetry.space_group_name_H-M   'P 1'
#
loop_
_entity.id
_entity.type
_entity.pdbx_description
1 polymer ?
#
loop_
_entity_poly.entity_id
_entity_poly.type
_entity_poly.pdbx_seq_one_letter_code
_entity_poly.pdbx_strand_id
1 'polypeptide(L)'
;DKCVKFESGLRPDIKQLIGFSDIRDFPTLTTKARICDEDGKAKSSYYKAMNVRKGKGLDRGKPYDNNGNGSGRKQQGNGLCYKCGARGHMSYDCPL
;
A
#
# COMPACT_ATOMS: atom_id res chain seq x y z
N ASP A 1 -28.36 -17.36 11.20
CA ASP A 1 -28.79 -16.05 10.69
C ASP A 1 -28.47 -15.90 9.20
N LYS A 2 -29.35 -15.27 8.40
CA LYS A 2 -29.17 -15.14 6.94
C LYS A 2 -28.11 -14.10 6.60
N CYS A 3 -28.00 -13.04 7.41
CA CYS A 3 -27.01 -11.98 7.27
C CYS A 3 -25.59 -12.51 7.50
N VAL A 4 -25.40 -13.28 8.58
CA VAL A 4 -24.10 -13.87 8.93
C VAL A 4 -23.55 -14.77 7.81
N LYS A 5 -24.40 -15.59 7.18
CA LYS A 5 -23.98 -16.43 6.04
C LYS A 5 -23.57 -15.57 4.83
N PHE A 6 -24.30 -14.50 4.55
CA PHE A 6 -23.98 -13.60 3.44
C PHE A 6 -22.67 -12.85 3.68
N GLU A 7 -22.47 -12.29 4.87
CA GLU A 7 -21.25 -11.59 5.26
C GLU A 7 -20.00 -12.48 5.21
N SER A 8 -20.15 -13.78 5.44
CA SER A 8 -19.04 -14.74 5.33
C SER A 8 -18.52 -14.90 3.90
N GLY A 9 -19.37 -14.66 2.89
CA GLY A 9 -19.01 -14.72 1.47
C GLY A 9 -18.60 -13.38 0.86
N LEU A 10 -18.70 -12.27 1.61
CA LEU A 10 -18.28 -10.96 1.12
C LEU A 10 -16.76 -10.83 1.08
N ARG A 11 -16.26 -10.06 0.10
CA ARG A 11 -14.85 -9.70 0.05
C ARG A 11 -14.45 -8.92 1.33
N PRO A 12 -13.22 -9.08 1.86
CA PRO A 12 -12.83 -8.49 3.14
C PRO A 12 -12.97 -6.96 3.24
N ASP A 13 -12.69 -6.25 2.16
CA ASP A 13 -12.85 -4.79 2.03
C ASP A 13 -14.31 -4.36 2.13
N ILE A 14 -15.21 -5.09 1.47
CA ILE A 14 -16.66 -4.86 1.55
C ILE A 14 -17.17 -5.24 2.94
N LYS A 15 -16.73 -6.38 3.46
CA LYS A 15 -17.11 -6.88 4.78
C LYS A 15 -16.72 -5.91 5.89
N GLN A 16 -15.53 -5.30 5.83
CA GLN A 16 -15.17 -4.26 6.80
C GLN A 16 -16.10 -3.06 6.71
N LEU A 17 -16.36 -2.55 5.52
CA LEU A 17 -17.22 -1.36 5.34
C LEU A 17 -18.66 -1.62 5.83
N ILE A 18 -19.19 -2.81 5.56
CA ILE A 18 -20.50 -3.26 6.02
C ILE A 18 -20.53 -3.55 7.52
N GLY A 19 -19.46 -4.14 8.07
CA GLY A 19 -19.34 -4.47 9.49
C GLY A 19 -19.39 -3.24 10.41
N PHE A 20 -18.95 -2.07 9.95
CA PHE A 20 -19.12 -0.81 10.70
C PHE A 20 -20.57 -0.31 10.75
N SER A 21 -21.46 -0.83 9.91
CA SER A 21 -22.84 -0.37 9.78
C SER A 21 -23.86 -1.20 10.57
N ASP A 22 -23.43 -2.24 11.31
CA ASP A 22 -24.25 -3.13 12.17
C ASP A 22 -25.65 -3.45 11.61
N ILE A 23 -25.69 -4.00 10.39
CA ILE A 23 -26.96 -4.24 9.67
C ILE A 23 -27.56 -5.58 10.09
N ARG A 24 -28.80 -5.54 10.58
CA ARG A 24 -29.54 -6.74 11.02
C ARG A 24 -30.55 -7.26 9.99
N ASP A 25 -30.91 -6.41 9.02
CA ASP A 25 -31.91 -6.71 7.99
C ASP A 25 -31.25 -7.18 6.68
N PHE A 26 -31.69 -8.33 6.16
CA PHE A 26 -31.07 -8.98 5.01
C PHE A 26 -31.23 -8.22 3.67
N PRO A 27 -32.43 -7.70 3.31
CA PRO A 27 -32.60 -6.81 2.16
C PRO A 27 -31.68 -5.58 2.20
N THR A 28 -31.59 -4.96 3.36
CA THR A 28 -30.74 -3.78 3.58
C THR A 28 -29.26 -4.14 3.44
N LEU A 29 -28.83 -5.24 4.05
CA LEU A 29 -27.46 -5.76 3.96
C LEU A 29 -27.05 -6.01 2.50
N THR A 30 -27.91 -6.69 1.74
CA THR A 30 -27.65 -7.02 0.34
C THR A 30 -27.51 -5.75 -0.51
N THR A 31 -28.41 -4.78 -0.31
CA THR A 31 -28.37 -3.50 -1.02
C THR A 31 -27.10 -2.72 -0.70
N LYS A 32 -26.73 -2.60 0.59
CA LYS A 32 -25.51 -1.89 0.99
C LYS A 32 -24.24 -2.59 0.48
N ALA A 33 -24.18 -3.92 0.55
CA ALA A 33 -23.04 -4.69 0.06
C ALA A 33 -22.82 -4.48 -1.44
N ARG A 34 -23.91 -4.42 -2.22
CA ARG A 34 -23.85 -4.09 -3.66
C ARG A 34 -23.27 -2.70 -3.91
N ILE A 35 -23.77 -1.69 -3.19
CA ILE A 35 -23.27 -0.31 -3.31
C ILE A 35 -21.78 -0.24 -2.98
N CYS A 36 -21.37 -0.88 -1.89
CA CYS A 36 -19.97 -0.91 -1.44
C CYS A 36 -19.02 -1.58 -2.44
N ASP A 37 -19.47 -2.59 -3.18
CA ASP A 37 -18.68 -3.23 -4.24
C ASP A 37 -18.41 -2.26 -5.41
N GLU A 38 -19.44 -1.51 -5.82
CA GLU A 38 -19.33 -0.50 -6.88
C GLU A 38 -18.41 0.67 -6.48
N ASP A 39 -18.59 1.21 -5.27
CA ASP A 39 -17.72 2.26 -4.72
C ASP A 39 -16.26 1.81 -4.61
N GLY A 40 -16.03 0.56 -4.18
CA GLY A 40 -14.71 -0.04 -4.13
C GLY A 40 -14.04 -0.10 -5.51
N LYS A 41 -14.80 -0.47 -6.55
CA LYS A 41 -14.33 -0.51 -7.94
C LYS A 41 -14.03 0.88 -8.50
N ALA A 42 -14.88 1.87 -8.21
CA ALA A 42 -14.66 3.26 -8.62
C ALA A 42 -13.38 3.83 -8.00
N LYS A 43 -13.17 3.60 -6.69
CA LYS A 43 -11.96 4.01 -5.97
C LYS A 43 -10.71 3.35 -6.52
N SER A 44 -10.74 2.03 -6.74
CA SER A 44 -9.62 1.28 -7.31
C SER A 44 -9.27 1.76 -8.73
N SER A 45 -10.29 1.94 -9.59
CA SER A 45 -10.13 2.46 -10.95
C SER A 45 -9.52 3.86 -10.97
N TYR A 46 -9.97 4.77 -10.11
CA TYR A 46 -9.44 6.13 -9.96
C TYR A 46 -7.95 6.14 -9.60
N TYR A 47 -7.55 5.40 -8.56
CA TYR A 47 -6.15 5.32 -8.17
C TYR A 47 -5.30 4.61 -9.22
N LYS A 48 -5.84 3.58 -9.90
CA LYS A 48 -5.15 2.93 -11.03
C LYS A 48 -4.92 3.91 -12.18
N ALA A 49 -5.92 4.69 -12.58
CA ALA A 49 -5.80 5.70 -13.63
C ALA A 49 -4.83 6.83 -13.25
N MET A 50 -4.87 7.29 -11.99
CA MET A 50 -3.89 8.23 -11.44
C MET A 50 -2.46 7.67 -11.52
N ASN A 51 -2.26 6.39 -11.16
CA ASN A 51 -0.95 5.75 -11.17
C ASN A 51 -0.46 5.44 -12.59
N VAL A 52 -1.35 5.15 -13.55
CA VAL A 52 -1.00 5.01 -14.98
C VAL A 52 -0.51 6.35 -15.54
N ARG A 53 -1.12 7.48 -15.15
CA ARG A 53 -0.64 8.82 -15.54
C ARG A 53 0.68 9.19 -14.85
N LYS A 54 0.88 8.79 -13.59
CA LYS A 54 2.16 8.92 -12.87
C LYS A 54 3.25 7.98 -13.43
N GLY A 55 2.84 6.85 -14.04
CA GLY A 55 3.70 5.79 -14.58
C GLY A 55 4.08 5.93 -16.05
N LYS A 56 3.50 6.87 -16.81
CA LYS A 56 3.98 7.26 -18.15
C LYS A 56 5.22 8.18 -18.08
N GLY A 57 6.00 8.05 -17.02
CA GLY A 57 7.25 8.74 -16.78
C GLY A 57 8.33 7.75 -16.32
N LEU A 58 8.51 6.65 -17.06
CA LEU A 58 9.77 5.88 -17.02
C LEU A 58 10.89 6.59 -17.80
N ASP A 59 10.81 7.93 -17.90
CA ASP A 59 11.88 8.82 -18.35
C ASP A 59 12.31 9.77 -17.19
N ARG A 60 12.26 9.28 -15.95
CA ARG A 60 12.88 9.98 -14.82
C ARG A 60 13.83 9.05 -14.08
N GLY A 61 14.98 8.85 -14.71
CA GLY A 61 16.23 8.67 -13.98
C GLY A 61 16.99 7.38 -14.25
N LYS A 62 17.63 7.29 -15.41
CA LYS A 62 18.95 6.64 -15.52
C LYS A 62 19.92 7.64 -16.14
N PRO A 63 20.70 8.40 -15.33
CA PRO A 63 21.80 9.19 -15.88
C PRO A 63 23.05 8.34 -16.18
N TYR A 64 23.04 7.03 -15.90
CA TYR A 64 24.04 6.10 -16.41
C TYR A 64 23.55 4.66 -16.25
N ASP A 65 23.42 3.94 -17.36
CA ASP A 65 23.40 2.48 -17.35
C ASP A 65 24.86 1.99 -17.24
N ASN A 66 25.34 1.81 -16.02
CA ASN A 66 26.52 0.98 -15.80
C ASN A 66 26.04 -0.46 -15.57
N ASN A 67 26.27 -1.29 -16.59
CA ASN A 67 26.08 -2.73 -16.59
C ASN A 67 26.77 -3.36 -15.37
N GLY A 68 25.99 -3.88 -14.41
CA GLY A 68 26.47 -4.46 -13.17
C GLY A 68 25.53 -5.55 -12.66
N ASN A 69 25.89 -6.78 -12.99
CA ASN A 69 25.35 -8.04 -12.51
C ASN A 69 25.33 -8.14 -10.95
N GLY A 70 24.29 -8.76 -10.37
CA GLY A 70 24.40 -9.42 -9.05
C GLY A 70 23.36 -9.10 -7.98
N SER A 71 22.47 -10.07 -7.75
CA SER A 71 22.02 -10.58 -6.44
C SER A 71 21.91 -9.63 -5.24
N GLY A 72 20.68 -9.47 -4.73
CA GLY A 72 20.40 -8.61 -3.59
C GLY A 72 21.09 -8.97 -2.28
N ARG A 73 21.20 -7.97 -1.39
CA ARG A 73 21.09 -8.04 0.07
C ARG A 73 21.31 -6.65 0.68
N LYS A 74 20.47 -6.38 1.68
CA LYS A 74 20.60 -5.44 2.82
C LYS A 74 21.91 -4.65 3.00
N GLN A 75 21.70 -3.34 3.24
CA GLN A 75 22.30 -2.47 4.27
C GLN A 75 23.80 -2.10 4.28
N GLN A 76 24.01 -0.82 4.65
CA GLN A 76 25.15 -0.21 5.34
C GLN A 76 26.42 0.07 4.51
N GLY A 77 27.10 1.22 4.60
CA GLY A 77 27.07 2.26 5.61
C GLY A 77 27.76 3.55 5.14
N ASN A 78 27.09 4.31 4.28
CA ASN A 78 27.58 5.63 3.81
C ASN A 78 26.87 6.81 4.49
N GLY A 79 26.18 6.56 5.61
CA GLY A 79 25.60 7.62 6.42
C GLY A 79 26.70 8.44 7.10
N LEU A 80 26.53 9.76 7.09
CA LEU A 80 27.29 10.65 7.95
C LEU A 80 26.80 10.45 9.38
N CYS A 81 27.70 10.37 10.35
CA CYS A 81 27.37 10.40 11.75
C CYS A 81 26.70 11.74 12.08
N TYR A 82 25.49 11.73 12.63
CA TYR A 82 24.79 12.97 12.96
C TYR A 82 25.40 13.71 14.17
N LYS A 83 26.29 13.04 14.92
CA LYS A 83 26.97 13.62 16.07
C LYS A 83 28.27 14.34 15.69
N CYS A 84 29.11 13.76 14.83
CA CYS A 84 30.42 14.33 14.47
C CYS A 84 30.57 14.66 12.97
N GLY A 85 29.59 14.32 12.14
CA GLY A 85 29.64 14.54 10.69
C GLY A 85 30.58 13.61 9.93
N ALA A 86 31.28 12.69 10.58
CA ALA A 86 32.19 11.77 9.90
C ALA A 86 31.45 10.58 9.26
N ARG A 87 31.97 10.06 8.14
CA ARG A 87 31.45 8.85 7.47
C ARG A 87 32.12 7.60 8.06
N GLY A 88 31.48 6.45 7.89
CA GLY A 88 32.05 5.15 8.29
C GLY A 88 31.55 4.61 9.62
N HIS A 89 30.70 5.36 10.35
CA HIS A 89 30.00 4.88 11.54
C HIS A 89 28.64 5.61 11.67
N MET A 90 27.71 5.04 12.43
CA MET A 90 26.44 5.70 12.78
C MET A 90 26.55 6.39 14.15
N SER A 91 25.63 7.29 14.47
CA SER A 91 25.69 8.10 15.70
C SER A 91 25.83 7.31 17.00
N TYR A 92 25.40 6.04 17.02
CA TYR A 92 25.50 5.15 18.17
C TYR A 92 26.88 4.46 18.31
N ASP A 93 27.65 4.37 17.22
CA ASP A 93 29.03 3.84 17.21
C ASP A 93 30.08 4.97 17.13
N CYS A 94 29.69 6.21 17.45
CA CYS A 94 30.60 7.36 17.42
C CYS A 94 31.56 7.32 18.61
N PRO A 95 32.88 7.10 18.40
CA PRO A 95 33.85 7.30 19.47
C PRO A 95 33.84 8.78 19.84
N LEU A 96 33.50 9.08 21.09
CA LEU A 96 33.46 10.45 21.64
C LEU A 96 34.85 11.09 21.63
#